data_AF-A0A9D9RHG5-F1
#
_entry.id   AF-A0A9D9RHG5-F1
#
_cell.length_a   1.000
_cell.length_b   1.000
_cell.length_c   1.000
_cell.angle_alpha   90.00
_cell.angle_beta   90.00
_cell.angle_gamma   90.00
#
_symmetry.space_group_name_H-M   'P 1'
#
loop_
_entity.id
_entity.type
_entity.pdbx_description
1 polymer ?
#
loop_
_entity_poly.entity_id
_entity_poly.type
_entity_poly.pdbx_seq_one_letter_code
_entity_poly.pdbx_strand_id
1 'polypeptide(L)'
;MKKTILSLSSIFLFTGTVLFAASCTKETSINENDANGVINSAVLTSQINSLPVEPLSAAEIAGLVYLREEEKLARDVYYKLYEKYSARVFNNIYNSEITHTNA
;
A
#
# COMPACT_ATOMS: atom_id res chain seq x y z
N MET A 1 61.31 31.59 30.53
CA MET A 1 60.05 31.26 31.23
C MET A 1 59.55 29.92 30.72
N LYS A 2 59.51 28.93 31.62
CA LYS A 2 58.93 27.60 31.42
C LYS A 2 57.43 27.75 31.14
N LYS A 3 56.88 26.93 30.23
CA LYS A 3 55.62 26.16 30.40
C LYS A 3 55.32 25.38 29.11
N THR A 4 55.67 24.09 29.10
CA THR A 4 54.72 22.96 29.14
C THR A 4 54.06 22.71 27.78
N ILE A 5 54.59 21.81 26.94
CA ILE A 5 54.43 20.33 26.98
C ILE A 5 53.22 19.89 26.14
N LEU A 6 53.58 19.32 24.97
CA LEU A 6 53.08 18.08 24.40
C LEU A 6 51.56 17.88 24.16
N SER A 7 51.26 17.62 22.89
CA SER A 7 50.36 16.55 22.43
C SER A 7 48.89 16.64 22.85
N LEU A 8 48.14 17.50 22.17
CA LEU A 8 46.67 17.49 22.19
C LEU A 8 46.07 16.44 21.23
N SER A 9 46.65 15.23 21.18
CA SER A 9 46.24 14.19 20.23
C SER A 9 45.92 12.83 20.86
N SER A 10 45.73 12.73 22.18
CA SER A 10 45.57 11.39 22.80
C SER A 10 44.58 11.26 23.96
N ILE A 11 43.71 12.23 24.21
CA ILE A 11 42.59 12.09 25.17
C ILE A 11 41.29 12.46 24.45
N PHE A 12 40.72 11.49 23.73
CA PHE A 12 39.28 11.19 23.71
C PHE A 12 39.04 9.88 22.94
N LEU A 13 39.85 8.85 23.24
CA LEU A 13 39.61 7.48 22.76
C LEU A 13 38.83 6.65 23.80
N PHE A 14 38.05 7.29 24.68
CA PHE A 14 37.32 6.61 25.76
C PHE A 14 35.93 7.20 26.06
N THR A 15 35.27 7.82 25.08
CA THR A 15 33.80 7.96 25.10
C THR A 15 33.20 7.07 24.02
N GLY A 16 33.51 5.79 24.15
CA GLY A 16 32.65 4.76 23.62
C GLY A 16 31.29 4.82 24.32
N THR A 17 30.26 4.56 23.52
CA THR A 17 29.23 3.58 23.89
C THR A 17 28.16 3.94 24.94
N VAL A 18 27.70 5.19 25.08
CA VAL A 18 26.48 5.46 25.90
C VAL A 18 25.50 6.47 25.30
N LEU A 19 25.18 6.39 24.00
CA LEU A 19 23.94 7.01 23.47
C LEU A 19 23.51 6.32 22.17
N PHE A 20 23.33 5.01 22.24
CA PHE A 20 22.63 4.21 21.21
C PHE A 20 21.44 3.47 21.83
N ALA A 21 20.64 4.20 22.61
CA ALA A 21 19.40 3.68 23.19
C ALA A 21 18.27 4.72 23.09
N ALA A 22 18.07 5.28 21.90
CA ALA A 22 16.72 5.59 21.44
C ALA A 22 16.22 4.36 20.68
N SER A 23 16.03 3.27 21.43
CA SER A 23 15.31 2.10 20.95
C SER A 23 13.88 2.55 20.63
N CYS A 24 13.44 2.34 19.39
CA CYS A 24 12.02 2.43 19.04
C CYS A 24 11.23 1.57 20.03
N THR A 25 10.42 2.18 20.87
CA THR A 25 9.30 1.49 21.49
C THR A 25 8.29 1.23 20.38
N LYS A 26 8.24 0.00 19.90
CA LYS A 26 7.07 -0.47 19.17
C LYS A 26 5.96 -0.66 20.21
N GLU A 27 5.21 0.40 20.50
CA GLU A 27 3.96 0.24 21.24
C GLU A 27 3.00 -0.58 20.36
N THR A 28 2.96 -1.88 20.64
CA THR A 28 1.94 -2.78 20.11
C THR A 28 1.00 -3.06 21.26
N SER A 29 0.07 -2.14 21.52
CA SER A 29 -1.13 -2.44 22.32
C SER A 29 -2.13 -3.17 21.42
N ILE A 30 -1.79 -4.40 21.02
CA ILE A 30 -2.81 -5.35 20.58
C ILE A 30 -3.28 -6.04 21.86
N ASN A 31 -4.53 -5.77 22.23
CA ASN A 31 -5.19 -6.48 23.32
C ASN A 31 -5.26 -7.96 22.93
N GLU A 32 -4.54 -8.83 23.66
CA GLU A 32 -4.56 -10.28 23.46
C GLU A 32 -5.89 -10.90 23.94
N ASN A 33 -6.99 -10.47 23.32
CA ASN A 33 -8.29 -11.12 23.34
C ASN A 33 -8.90 -11.14 21.93
N ASP A 34 -8.09 -11.02 20.87
CA ASP A 34 -8.58 -11.14 19.52
C ASP A 34 -8.52 -12.61 19.10
N ALA A 35 -9.70 -13.20 19.03
CA ALA A 35 -9.91 -14.51 18.43
C ALA A 35 -9.36 -14.48 17.00
N ASN A 36 -8.17 -15.08 16.85
CA ASN A 36 -7.58 -15.63 15.63
C ASN A 36 -8.44 -15.41 14.36
N GLY A 37 -8.22 -14.29 13.66
CA GLY A 37 -8.59 -14.13 12.25
C GLY A 37 -9.79 -13.24 11.91
N VAL A 38 -10.37 -12.46 12.82
CA VAL A 38 -11.39 -11.48 12.43
C VAL A 38 -10.73 -10.19 11.95
N ILE A 39 -10.57 -10.06 10.64
CA ILE A 39 -10.16 -8.79 10.03
C ILE A 39 -11.25 -7.75 10.33
N ASN A 40 -10.96 -6.83 11.26
CA ASN A 40 -11.85 -5.71 11.55
C ASN A 40 -11.79 -4.70 10.41
N SER A 41 -12.72 -4.81 9.46
CA SER A 41 -12.83 -3.95 8.26
C SER A 41 -12.87 -2.45 8.60
N ALA A 42 -13.44 -2.08 9.75
CA ALA A 42 -13.46 -0.69 10.20
C ALA A 42 -12.06 -0.18 10.58
N VAL A 43 -11.23 -1.02 11.19
CA VAL A 43 -9.83 -0.69 11.51
C VAL A 43 -9.01 -0.55 10.23
N LEU A 44 -9.17 -1.46 9.25
CA LEU A 44 -8.49 -1.36 7.95
C LEU A 44 -8.87 -0.10 7.19
N THR A 45 -10.16 0.25 7.15
CA THR A 45 -10.64 1.45 6.45
C THR A 45 -10.07 2.72 7.07
N SER A 46 -9.99 2.78 8.40
CA SER A 46 -9.35 3.89 9.13
C SER A 46 -7.87 4.04 8.79
N GLN A 47 -7.14 2.92 8.69
CA GLN A 47 -5.73 2.90 8.29
C GLN A 47 -5.50 3.30 6.83
N ILE A 48 -6.37 2.88 5.90
CA ILE A 48 -6.28 3.27 4.48
C ILE A 48 -6.58 4.75 4.33
N ASN A 49 -7.60 5.26 5.01
CA ASN A 49 -8.01 6.67 4.92
C ASN A 49 -6.98 7.63 5.55
N SER A 50 -6.06 7.14 6.37
CA SER A 50 -4.96 7.95 6.91
C SER A 50 -3.75 8.03 5.96
N LEU A 51 -3.74 7.25 4.87
CA LEU A 51 -2.72 7.35 3.85
C LEU A 51 -2.90 8.65 3.03
N PRO A 52 -1.79 9.31 2.65
CA PRO A 52 -1.87 10.51 1.83
C PRO A 52 -2.41 10.16 0.43
N VAL A 53 -3.32 10.99 -0.08
CA VAL A 53 -3.82 10.90 -1.45
C VAL A 53 -2.98 11.82 -2.33
N GLU A 54 -2.49 11.28 -3.45
CA GLU A 54 -1.76 12.03 -4.46
C GLU A 54 -2.72 12.44 -5.61
N PRO A 55 -2.62 13.66 -6.16
CA PRO A 55 -3.38 14.02 -7.36
C PRO A 55 -2.94 13.18 -8.56
N LEU A 56 -3.90 12.70 -9.33
CA LEU A 56 -3.62 11.98 -10.59
C LEU A 56 -3.02 12.93 -11.63
N SER A 57 -2.00 12.45 -12.32
CA SER A 57 -1.47 13.07 -13.53
C SER A 57 -2.46 12.97 -14.70
N ALA A 58 -2.28 13.81 -15.71
CA ALA A 58 -3.10 13.76 -16.93
C ALA A 58 -2.99 12.40 -17.66
N ALA A 59 -1.83 11.75 -17.62
CA ALA A 59 -1.62 10.44 -18.22
C ALA A 59 -2.39 9.33 -17.48
N GLU A 60 -2.42 9.37 -16.15
CA GLU A 60 -3.19 8.42 -15.34
C GLU A 60 -4.69 8.58 -15.55
N ILE A 61 -5.19 9.82 -15.60
CA ILE A 61 -6.61 10.09 -15.90
C ILE A 61 -6.97 9.52 -17.28
N ALA A 62 -6.15 9.78 -18.30
CA ALA A 62 -6.38 9.24 -19.63
C ALA A 62 -6.35 7.70 -19.64
N GLY A 63 -5.42 7.09 -18.89
CA GLY A 63 -5.33 5.65 -18.71
C GLY A 63 -6.59 5.05 -18.07
N LEU A 64 -7.10 5.66 -16.99
CA LEU A 64 -8.32 5.19 -16.32
C LEU A 64 -9.55 5.28 -17.22
N VAL A 65 -9.67 6.35 -18.01
CA VAL A 65 -10.76 6.49 -19.01
C VAL A 65 -10.65 5.40 -20.07
N TYR A 66 -9.45 5.17 -20.60
CA TYR A 66 -9.20 4.12 -21.59
C TYR A 66 -9.55 2.73 -21.04
N LEU A 67 -9.08 2.40 -19.83
CA LEU A 67 -9.39 1.12 -19.18
C LEU A 67 -10.90 0.93 -19.01
N ARG A 68 -11.63 1.97 -18.58
CA ARG A 68 -13.08 1.89 -18.45
C ARG A 68 -13.78 1.57 -19.79
N GLU A 69 -13.28 2.13 -20.89
CA GLU A 69 -13.80 1.84 -22.23
C GLU A 69 -13.43 0.44 -22.72
N GLU A 70 -12.22 -0.03 -22.39
CA GLU A 70 -11.75 -1.38 -22.70
C GLU A 70 -12.59 -2.45 -21.99
N GLU A 71 -12.84 -2.31 -20.69
CA GLU A 71 -13.69 -3.22 -19.91
C GLU A 71 -15.15 -3.22 -20.42
N LYS A 72 -15.66 -2.04 -20.79
CA LYS A 72 -16.99 -1.92 -21.40
C LYS A 72 -17.07 -2.66 -22.73
N LEU A 73 -16.04 -2.52 -23.57
CA LEU A 73 -15.96 -3.24 -24.84
C LEU A 73 -15.91 -4.75 -24.61
N ALA A 74 -15.06 -5.21 -23.69
CA ALA A 74 -14.96 -6.63 -23.33
C ALA A 74 -16.31 -7.18 -22.87
N ARG A 75 -16.99 -6.48 -21.96
CA ARG A 75 -18.34 -6.83 -21.51
C ARG A 75 -19.31 -6.98 -22.68
N ASP A 76 -19.38 -5.98 -23.56
CA ASP A 76 -20.35 -5.96 -24.66
C ASP A 76 -20.06 -7.09 -25.68
N VAL A 77 -18.78 -7.39 -25.94
CA VAL A 77 -18.35 -8.52 -26.79
C VAL A 77 -18.74 -9.86 -26.15
N TYR A 78 -18.45 -10.08 -24.87
CA TYR A 78 -18.79 -11.34 -24.21
C TYR A 78 -20.30 -11.54 -24.08
N TYR A 79 -21.07 -10.46 -23.94
CA TYR A 79 -22.52 -10.52 -24.03
C TYR A 79 -22.97 -11.05 -25.41
N LYS A 80 -22.43 -10.49 -26.51
CA LYS A 80 -22.75 -10.97 -27.87
C LYS A 80 -22.30 -12.41 -28.13
N LEU A 81 -21.16 -12.82 -27.60
CA LEU A 81 -20.69 -14.20 -27.71
C LEU A 81 -21.58 -15.17 -26.92
N TYR A 82 -22.08 -14.75 -25.75
CA TYR A 82 -23.06 -15.53 -25.01
C TYR A 82 -24.38 -15.66 -25.77
N GLU A 83 -24.90 -14.57 -26.36
CA GLU A 83 -26.12 -14.63 -27.20
C GLU A 83 -25.95 -15.60 -28.37
N LYS A 84 -24.77 -15.61 -29.01
CA LYS A 84 -24.50 -16.44 -30.20
C LYS A 84 -24.27 -17.92 -29.88
N TYR A 85 -23.52 -18.22 -28.82
CA TYR A 85 -23.04 -19.58 -28.56
C TYR A 85 -23.68 -20.23 -27.33
N SER A 86 -24.37 -19.44 -26.49
CA SER A 86 -25.00 -19.88 -25.23
C SER A 86 -24.06 -20.62 -24.26
N ALA A 87 -22.75 -20.43 -24.41
CA ALA A 87 -21.75 -21.08 -23.58
C ALA A 87 -21.62 -20.33 -22.24
N ARG A 88 -21.78 -21.05 -21.13
CA ARG A 88 -21.73 -20.48 -19.76
C ARG A 88 -20.48 -19.65 -19.48
N VAL A 89 -19.34 -20.00 -20.08
CA VAL A 89 -18.08 -19.26 -19.92
C VAL A 89 -18.22 -17.79 -20.32
N PHE A 90 -18.92 -17.48 -21.42
CA PHE A 90 -19.11 -16.10 -21.86
C PHE A 90 -20.01 -15.31 -20.91
N ASN A 91 -21.04 -15.94 -20.36
CA ASN A 91 -21.87 -15.29 -19.33
C ASN A 91 -21.09 -15.03 -18.04
N ASN A 92 -20.23 -15.95 -17.61
CA ASN A 92 -19.40 -15.75 -16.43
C ASN A 92 -18.44 -14.57 -16.62
N ILE A 93 -17.78 -14.50 -17.77
CA ILE A 93 -16.84 -13.41 -18.08
C ILE A 93 -17.59 -12.07 -18.21
N TYR A 94 -18.72 -12.03 -18.93
CA TYR A 94 -19.59 -10.85 -19.00
C TYR A 94 -19.91 -10.27 -17.63
N ASN A 95 -20.28 -11.11 -16.65
CA ASN A 95 -20.56 -10.65 -15.29
C ASN A 95 -19.30 -10.16 -14.55
N SER A 96 -18.14 -10.73 -14.83
CA SER A 96 -16.85 -10.23 -14.31
C SER A 96 -16.53 -8.83 -14.84
N GLU A 97 -16.73 -8.58 -16.13
CA GLU A 97 -16.43 -7.27 -16.73
C GLU A 97 -17.38 -6.16 -16.24
N ILE A 98 -18.60 -6.50 -15.81
CA ILE A 98 -19.48 -5.55 -15.10
C ILE A 98 -18.83 -5.09 -13.79
N THR A 99 -18.22 -6.02 -13.03
CA THR A 99 -17.51 -5.68 -11.80
C THR A 99 -16.29 -4.81 -12.11
N HIS A 100 -15.50 -5.14 -13.13
CA HIS A 100 -14.35 -4.33 -13.53
C HIS A 100 -14.74 -2.90 -13.95
N THR A 101 -15.86 -2.74 -14.66
CA THR A 101 -16.35 -1.41 -15.09
C THR A 101 -16.89 -0.55 -13.93
N ASN A 102 -17.40 -1.19 -12.86
CA ASN A 102 -18.10 -0.53 -11.75
C ASN A 102 -17.25 -0.28 -10.50
N ALA A 103 -16.02 -0.80 -10.47
CA ALA A 103 -15.03 -0.47 -9.46
C ALA A 103 -14.60 1.00 -9.57
#